data_AF-A0A1Q3L001-F1
#
_entry.id   AF-A0A1Q3L001-F1
#
_cell.length_a   1.000
_cell.length_b   1.000
_cell.length_c   1.000
_cell.angle_alpha   90.00
_cell.angle_beta   90.00
_cell.angle_gamma   90.00
#
_symmetry.space_group_name_H-M   'P 1'
#
loop_
_entity.id
_entity.type
_entity.pdbx_description
1 polymer ?
#
loop_
_entity_poly.entity_id
_entity_poly.type
_entity_poly.pdbx_seq_one_letter_code
_entity_poly.pdbx_strand_id
1 'polypeptide(L)'
;MKSKEYPNLNLLSSWQGGWESVNGNPDVYIFQGYDSNYYLIAYSYDKDYGRGSFACYEIDSDETGYYVRMGMKCCRLVSEKSPYTLHIAGWGSYMKN
;
A
#
# COMPACT_ATOMS: atom_id res chain seq x y z
N MET A 1 -9.07 -21.65 24.69
CA MET A 1 -8.57 -20.32 24.26
C MET A 1 -8.35 -20.38 22.76
N LYS A 2 -9.18 -19.70 21.96
CA LYS A 2 -8.93 -19.60 20.51
C LYS A 2 -7.68 -18.74 20.30
N SER A 3 -6.67 -19.27 19.62
CA SER A 3 -5.55 -18.47 19.13
C SER A 3 -6.10 -17.41 18.18
N LYS A 4 -5.94 -16.13 18.53
CA LYS A 4 -6.09 -15.05 17.55
C LYS A 4 -4.91 -15.19 16.59
N GLU A 5 -5.14 -15.82 15.43
CA GLU A 5 -4.23 -15.71 14.31
C GLU A 5 -4.27 -14.25 13.84
N TYR A 6 -3.24 -13.50 14.21
CA TYR A 6 -3.00 -12.18 13.64
C TYR A 6 -2.82 -12.36 12.12
N PRO A 7 -3.47 -11.53 11.27
CA PRO A 7 -3.17 -11.57 9.84
C PRO A 7 -1.66 -11.38 9.68
N ASN A 8 -1.04 -12.34 8.99
CA ASN A 8 0.40 -12.52 8.84
C ASN A 8 1.20 -11.20 8.75
N LEU A 9 1.91 -10.82 9.82
CA LEU A 9 2.95 -9.77 9.81
C LEU A 9 3.98 -9.99 8.68
N ASN A 10 4.21 -11.26 8.32
CA ASN A 10 5.06 -11.67 7.20
C ASN A 10 4.57 -11.15 5.83
N LEU A 11 3.29 -10.83 5.68
CA LEU A 11 2.73 -10.34 4.42
C LEU A 11 3.11 -8.88 4.17
N LEU A 12 2.95 -8.00 5.16
CA LEU A 12 3.35 -6.59 5.03
C LEU A 12 4.86 -6.45 4.85
N SER A 13 5.67 -7.26 5.54
CA SER A 13 7.11 -7.28 5.29
C SER A 13 7.44 -7.69 3.86
N SER A 14 6.69 -8.63 3.26
CA SER A 14 6.87 -9.01 1.86
C SER A 14 6.46 -7.91 0.86
N TRP A 15 5.61 -6.99 1.29
CA TRP A 15 5.16 -5.86 0.47
C TRP A 15 6.08 -4.65 0.51
N GLN A 16 7.10 -4.64 1.37
CA GLN A 16 8.06 -3.54 1.41
C GLN A 16 8.78 -3.38 0.06
N GLY A 17 9.07 -2.13 -0.30
CA GLY A 17 9.70 -1.75 -1.56
C GLY A 17 8.83 -0.89 -2.46
N GLY A 18 9.33 -0.66 -3.68
CA GLY A 18 8.67 0.15 -4.69
C GLY A 18 7.67 -0.65 -5.53
N TRP A 19 6.58 0.01 -5.89
CA TRP A 19 5.48 -0.53 -6.65
C TRP A 19 5.07 0.48 -7.72
N GLU A 20 5.21 0.09 -8.98
CA GLU A 20 4.86 0.90 -10.14
C GLU A 20 3.38 0.68 -10.50
N SER A 21 2.66 1.77 -10.76
CA SER A 21 1.25 1.67 -11.16
C SER A 21 1.10 1.17 -12.59
N VAL A 22 0.21 0.19 -12.81
CA VAL A 22 -0.07 -0.32 -14.16
C VAL A 22 -0.92 0.65 -14.99
N ASN A 23 -1.73 1.50 -14.35
CA ASN A 23 -2.78 2.30 -15.01
C ASN A 23 -2.62 3.81 -14.81
N GLY A 24 -1.40 4.30 -14.56
CA GLY A 24 -1.13 5.74 -14.42
C GLY A 24 -1.66 6.36 -13.12
N ASN A 25 -1.94 5.54 -12.09
CA ASN A 25 -2.12 6.03 -10.73
C ASN A 25 -0.75 6.37 -10.13
N PRO A 26 -0.70 7.04 -8.97
CA PRO A 26 0.56 7.34 -8.30
C PRO A 26 1.35 6.06 -8.02
N ASP A 27 2.66 6.07 -8.28
CA ASP A 27 3.56 5.00 -7.85
C ASP A 27 3.65 4.99 -6.33
N VAL A 28 3.86 3.82 -5.74
CA VAL A 28 3.85 3.68 -4.27
C VAL A 28 5.11 3.02 -3.74
N TYR A 29 5.48 3.39 -2.51
CA TYR A 29 6.56 2.77 -1.76
C TYR A 29 6.04 2.38 -0.40
N ILE A 30 6.23 1.11 -0.02
CA ILE A 30 5.81 0.57 1.27
C ILE A 30 7.05 0.34 2.13
N PHE A 31 7.01 0.79 3.37
CA PHE A 31 8.12 0.65 4.32
C PHE A 31 7.62 0.49 5.75
N GLN A 32 8.51 0.00 6.62
CA GLN A 32 8.28 -0.03 8.06
C GLN A 32 8.98 1.18 8.71
N GLY A 33 8.24 1.95 9.49
CA GLY A 33 8.76 3.05 10.29
C GLY A 33 9.50 2.57 11.54
N TYR A 34 10.16 3.49 12.24
CA TYR A 34 10.89 3.20 13.48
C TYR A 34 9.98 2.77 14.64
N ASP A 35 8.71 3.16 14.59
CA ASP A 35 7.66 2.74 15.52
C ASP A 35 7.11 1.33 15.21
N SER A 36 7.71 0.63 14.26
CA SER A 36 7.28 -0.68 13.74
C SER A 36 5.96 -0.68 12.97
N ASN A 37 5.34 0.49 12.77
CA ASN A 37 4.17 0.63 11.92
C ASN A 37 4.57 0.62 10.43
N TYR A 38 3.62 0.26 9.57
CA TYR A 38 3.83 0.23 8.13
C TYR A 38 3.20 1.45 7.47
N TYR A 39 3.89 1.97 6.47
CA TYR A 39 3.49 3.19 5.78
C TYR A 39 3.52 2.98 4.28
N LEU A 40 2.63 3.67 3.59
CA LEU A 40 2.58 3.78 2.14
C LEU A 40 2.81 5.23 1.75
N ILE A 41 3.88 5.48 1.00
CA ILE A 41 4.09 6.76 0.31
C ILE A 41 3.61 6.62 -1.12
N ALA A 42 2.79 7.56 -1.58
CA ALA A 42 2.35 7.67 -2.95
C ALA A 42 2.98 8.88 -3.61
N TYR A 43 3.56 8.69 -4.78
CA TYR A 43 4.15 9.74 -5.61
C TYR A 43 3.31 9.95 -6.87
N SER A 44 2.84 11.17 -7.08
CA SER A 44 2.14 11.57 -8.29
C SER A 44 2.89 12.70 -8.98
N TYR A 45 2.95 12.64 -10.31
CA TYR A 45 3.55 13.68 -11.13
C TYR A 45 2.48 14.36 -11.97
N ASP A 46 2.23 15.62 -11.68
CA ASP A 46 1.36 16.48 -12.47
C ASP A 46 2.16 17.02 -13.67
N LYS A 47 1.82 16.52 -14.86
CA LYS A 47 2.47 16.89 -16.11
C LYS A 47 2.12 18.30 -16.58
N ASP A 48 0.93 18.80 -16.22
CA ASP A 48 0.44 20.09 -16.69
C ASP A 48 1.18 21.24 -16.00
N TYR A 49 1.56 21.03 -14.73
CA TYR A 49 2.30 22.02 -13.94
C TYR A 49 3.78 21.65 -13.72
N GLY A 50 4.21 20.46 -14.16
CA GLY A 50 5.57 19.97 -14.00
C GLY A 50 5.98 19.77 -12.54
N ARG A 51 5.05 19.31 -11.69
CA ARG A 51 5.25 19.21 -10.24
C ARG A 51 4.98 17.80 -9.73
N GLY A 52 5.87 17.31 -8.89
CA GLY A 52 5.65 16.10 -8.10
C GLY A 52 4.91 16.42 -6.80
N SER A 53 4.09 15.49 -6.32
CA SER A 53 3.51 15.55 -4.99
C SER A 53 3.57 14.18 -4.31
N PHE A 54 3.73 14.22 -2.98
CA PHE A 54 3.78 13.03 -2.14
C PHE A 54 2.62 13.04 -1.14
N ALA A 55 2.05 11.87 -0.91
CA ALA A 55 1.15 11.63 0.20
C ALA A 55 1.65 10.42 1.00
N CYS A 56 1.63 10.52 2.33
CA CYS A 56 2.03 9.42 3.22
C CYS A 56 0.80 8.96 4.00
N TYR A 57 0.60 7.65 4.04
CA TYR A 57 -0.51 7.01 4.72
C TYR A 57 0.02 5.93 5.65
N GLU A 58 -0.51 5.87 6.86
CA GLU A 58 -0.34 4.72 7.75
C GLU A 58 -1.17 3.55 7.22
N ILE A 59 -0.57 2.36 7.21
CA ILE A 59 -1.24 1.11 6.86
C ILE A 59 -1.81 0.52 8.14
N ASP A 60 -3.13 0.62 8.26
CA ASP A 60 -3.89 -0.02 9.32
C ASP A 60 -4.05 -1.52 9.01
N SER A 61 -4.27 -2.31 10.06
CA SER A 61 -4.62 -3.73 9.93
C SER A 61 -5.77 -4.11 10.87
N ASP A 62 -6.65 -4.98 10.40
CA ASP A 62 -7.71 -5.60 11.20
C ASP A 62 -7.89 -7.07 10.85
N GLU A 63 -8.94 -7.71 11.37
CA GLU A 63 -9.26 -9.12 11.11
C GLU A 63 -9.53 -9.42 9.62
N THR A 64 -9.80 -8.39 8.81
CA THR A 64 -10.14 -8.51 7.39
C THR A 64 -8.95 -8.22 6.47
N GLY A 65 -7.87 -7.62 6.96
CA GLY A 65 -6.62 -7.43 6.23
C GLY A 65 -6.01 -6.05 6.43
N TYR A 66 -5.37 -5.53 5.38
CA TYR A 66 -4.61 -4.28 5.41
C TYR A 66 -5.31 -3.19 4.61
N TYR A 67 -5.28 -1.96 5.10
CA TYR A 67 -5.92 -0.83 4.44
C TYR A 67 -5.24 0.50 4.77
N VAL A 68 -5.45 1.49 3.89
CA VAL A 68 -5.00 2.87 4.08
C VAL A 68 -6.20 3.80 4.05
N ARG A 69 -6.17 4.82 4.89
CA ARG A 69 -7.22 5.85 4.97
C ARG A 69 -6.80 7.08 4.19
N MET A 70 -7.44 7.29 3.04
CA MET A 70 -7.18 8.43 2.16
C MET A 70 -8.35 9.41 2.27
N GLY A 71 -8.27 10.34 3.22
CA GLY A 71 -9.39 11.21 3.58
C GLY A 71 -10.56 10.39 4.12
N MET A 72 -11.71 10.44 3.46
CA MET A 72 -12.91 9.67 3.83
C MET A 72 -12.94 8.25 3.23
N LYS A 73 -12.00 7.92 2.34
CA LYS A 73 -11.96 6.61 1.67
C LYS A 73 -11.07 5.64 2.42
N CYS A 74 -11.55 4.42 2.60
CA CYS A 74 -10.76 3.29 3.08
C CYS A 74 -10.39 2.42 1.89
N CYS A 75 -9.09 2.33 1.60
CA CYS A 75 -8.56 1.59 0.46
C CYS A 75 -7.89 0.32 0.96
N ARG A 76 -8.48 -0.84 0.65
CA ARG A 76 -7.92 -2.14 1.03
C ARG A 76 -6.75 -2.53 0.14
N LEU A 77 -5.71 -3.10 0.73
CA LEU A 77 -4.54 -3.65 0.05
C LEU A 77 -4.68 -5.16 -0.06
N VAL A 78 -4.47 -5.71 -1.25
CA VAL A 78 -4.58 -7.15 -1.52
C VAL A 78 -3.42 -7.59 -2.40
N SER A 79 -2.71 -8.64 -1.99
CA SER A 79 -1.77 -9.32 -2.89
C SER A 79 -2.58 -10.07 -3.93
N GLU A 80 -2.31 -9.84 -5.21
CA GLU A 80 -2.85 -10.68 -6.27
C GLU A 80 -2.03 -11.99 -6.36
N LYS A 81 -2.51 -12.96 -7.14
CA LYS A 81 -2.06 -14.38 -7.20
C LYS A 81 -0.58 -14.60 -7.56
N SER A 82 0.22 -13.54 -7.69
CA SER A 82 1.65 -13.56 -8.02
C SER A 82 2.42 -12.67 -7.04
N PRO A 83 3.61 -13.08 -6.56
CA PRO A 83 4.38 -12.37 -5.53
C PRO A 83 4.81 -10.93 -5.90
N TYR A 84 4.54 -10.49 -7.13
CA TYR A 84 4.93 -9.20 -7.67
C TYR A 84 3.75 -8.29 -8.00
N THR A 85 2.56 -8.59 -7.47
CA THR A 85 1.35 -7.85 -7.84
C THR A 85 0.54 -7.45 -6.61
N LEU A 86 0.32 -6.13 -6.46
CA LEU A 86 -0.44 -5.53 -5.37
C LEU A 86 -1.66 -4.79 -5.94
N HIS A 87 -2.82 -4.96 -5.33
CA HIS A 87 -4.02 -4.21 -5.68
C HIS A 87 -4.41 -3.29 -4.53
N ILE A 88 -4.60 -2.01 -4.84
CA ILE A 88 -5.10 -1.00 -3.90
C ILE A 88 -6.50 -0.58 -4.36
N ALA A 89 -7.51 -0.87 -3.55
CA ALA A 89 -8.89 -0.55 -3.89
C ALA A 89 -9.05 0.95 -4.17
N GLY A 90 -9.57 1.28 -5.35
CA GLY A 90 -9.73 2.66 -5.83
C GLY A 90 -8.55 3.22 -6.63
N TRP A 91 -7.35 2.62 -6.55
CA TRP A 91 -6.16 2.98 -7.35
C TRP A 91 -5.73 1.89 -8.34
N GLY A 92 -6.20 0.65 -8.17
CA GLY A 92 -5.95 -0.43 -9.12
C GLY A 92 -4.71 -1.25 -8.81
N SER A 93 -4.14 -1.87 -9.84
CA SER A 93 -3.07 -2.86 -9.71
C SER A 93 -1.68 -2.25 -9.93
N TYR A 94 -0.71 -2.84 -9.25
CA TYR A 94 0.67 -2.41 -9.15
C TYR A 94 1.62 -3.58 -9.35
N MET A 95 2.77 -3.31 -9.95
CA MET A 95 3.85 -4.28 -10.12
C MET A 95 5.03 -3.91 -9.24
N LYS A 96 5.66 -4.92 -8.63
CA LYS A 96 6.85 -4.70 -7.82
C LYS A 96 8.04 -4.32 -8.70
N ASN A 97 8.77 -3.27 -8.31
CA ASN A 97 10.04 -2.86 -8.92
C ASN A 97 11.22 -3.60 -8.28
#